data_AF-A0A968J4T6-F1
#
_entry.id   AF-A0A968J4T6-F1
#
_cell.length_a   1.000
_cell.length_b   1.000
_cell.length_c   1.000
_cell.angle_alpha   90.00
_cell.angle_beta   90.00
_cell.angle_gamma   90.00
#
_symmetry.space_group_name_H-M   'P 1'
#
loop_
_entity.id
_entity.type
_entity.pdbx_description
1 polymer ?
#
loop_
_entity_poly.entity_id
_entity_poly.type
_entity_poly.pdbx_seq_one_letter_code
_entity_poly.pdbx_strand_id
1 'polypeptide(L)'
;MVRRRQNLPWWQRYARPLLAAIAAVGVAITAYLTVIKLTDNPAACPVAGCSQVLASPYATLFGLPLSLYGLGAYLGMGGLAIAPLLLPAESQKELRQKVESYTWTFLAVGAAAMAAFSAYLMYILAFKIQAACPYCIASAGFSMSLFAVTLLGREWEDFGQFLFLSVIAATVTLTGALAVFGNVEAIAQSPVDSPVVTRPVGPPTSNRGWPVQRASGRDELALARHLKVQGAQVFEAYTCPACHMQKELFGREAFAEIPQVECNPGGHNPQPQQCNAAGVRVTPTWVIGGQKYEGVRTLNELADLTNYSGRREFRYQLPTR
;
A
#
# COMPACT_ATOMS: atom_id res chain seq x y z
N MET A 1 -12.69 22.67 43.27
CA MET A 1 -12.39 22.89 41.82
C MET A 1 -13.32 22.17 40.84
N VAL A 2 -14.46 21.58 41.27
CA VAL A 2 -15.57 21.20 40.34
C VAL A 2 -15.98 22.41 39.47
N ARG A 3 -15.84 23.62 40.02
CA ARG A 3 -16.09 24.92 39.38
C ARG A 3 -15.21 25.28 38.18
N ARG A 4 -13.99 24.73 38.02
CA ARG A 4 -13.11 25.09 36.87
C ARG A 4 -13.46 24.28 35.62
N ARG A 5 -13.91 23.02 35.78
CA ARG A 5 -14.54 22.27 34.68
C ARG A 5 -15.85 22.89 34.23
N GLN A 6 -16.64 23.45 35.15
CA GLN A 6 -17.94 24.07 34.85
C GLN A 6 -17.87 25.26 33.88
N ASN A 7 -16.76 26.00 33.83
CA ASN A 7 -16.59 27.15 32.95
C ASN A 7 -15.78 26.87 31.67
N LEU A 8 -15.22 25.66 31.50
CA LEU A 8 -14.61 25.26 30.23
C LEU A 8 -15.74 25.03 29.22
N PRO A 9 -15.65 25.64 28.02
CA PRO A 9 -16.66 25.47 26.99
C PRO A 9 -16.92 24.00 26.65
N TRP A 10 -18.15 23.69 26.22
CA TRP A 10 -18.57 22.31 25.97
C TRP A 10 -17.64 21.56 25.00
N TRP A 11 -17.07 22.25 24.01
CA TRP A 11 -16.13 21.67 23.04
C TRP A 11 -14.83 21.14 23.67
N GLN A 12 -14.26 21.83 24.66
CA GLN A 12 -13.02 21.38 25.30
C GLN A 12 -13.23 20.14 26.20
N ARG A 13 -14.44 19.95 26.73
CA ARG A 13 -14.75 18.75 27.54
C ARG A 13 -14.85 17.48 26.69
N TYR A 14 -15.35 17.60 25.46
CA TYR A 14 -15.52 16.46 24.56
C TYR A 14 -14.32 16.21 23.63
N ALA A 15 -13.29 17.07 23.65
CA ALA A 15 -12.13 16.94 22.79
C ALA A 15 -11.40 15.59 22.94
N ARG A 16 -11.08 15.15 24.17
CA ARG A 16 -10.38 13.87 24.39
C ARG A 16 -11.21 12.63 23.98
N PRO A 17 -12.50 12.49 24.37
CA PRO A 17 -13.36 11.43 23.85
C PRO A 17 -13.45 11.42 22.32
N LEU A 18 -13.54 12.59 21.70
CA LEU A 18 -13.59 12.72 20.24
C LEU A 18 -12.28 12.26 19.58
N LEU A 19 -11.11 12.66 20.12
CA LEU A 19 -9.80 12.17 19.66
C LEU A 19 -9.70 10.66 19.77
N ALA A 20 -10.16 10.07 20.88
CA ALA A 20 -10.17 8.62 21.08
C ALA A 20 -11.09 7.90 20.08
N ALA A 21 -12.27 8.46 19.78
CA ALA A 21 -13.20 7.91 18.80
C ALA A 21 -12.61 7.92 17.38
N ILE A 22 -12.01 9.05 16.97
CA ILE A 22 -11.34 9.16 15.66
C ILE A 22 -10.17 8.18 15.58
N ALA A 23 -9.36 8.08 16.64
CA ALA A 23 -8.25 7.13 16.69
C ALA A 23 -8.73 5.67 16.58
N ALA A 24 -9.84 5.30 17.23
CA ALA A 24 -10.40 3.95 17.14
C ALA A 24 -10.84 3.59 15.70
N VAL A 25 -11.47 4.52 14.97
CA VAL A 25 -11.82 4.31 13.56
C VAL A 25 -10.55 4.19 12.70
N GLY A 26 -9.54 5.02 12.96
CA GLY A 26 -8.23 4.92 12.30
C GLY A 26 -7.55 3.57 12.54
N VAL A 27 -7.61 3.04 13.77
CA VAL A 27 -7.14 1.70 14.13
C VAL A 27 -7.88 0.62 13.33
N ALA A 28 -9.22 0.69 13.25
CA ALA A 28 -10.00 -0.31 12.50
C ALA A 28 -9.59 -0.38 11.03
N ILE A 29 -9.41 0.79 10.37
CA ILE A 29 -9.02 0.86 8.97
C ILE A 29 -7.59 0.35 8.76
N THR A 30 -6.65 0.83 9.57
CA THR A 30 -5.23 0.45 9.43
C THR A 30 -4.98 -0.99 9.81
N ALA A 31 -5.69 -1.54 10.81
CA ALA A 31 -5.65 -2.96 11.15
C ALA A 31 -6.16 -3.82 9.99
N TYR A 32 -7.31 -3.49 9.41
CA TYR A 32 -7.83 -4.19 8.24
C TYR A 32 -6.82 -4.19 7.08
N LEU A 33 -6.27 -3.02 6.72
CA LEU A 33 -5.26 -2.92 5.66
C LEU A 33 -3.97 -3.70 5.97
N THR A 34 -3.57 -3.75 7.24
CA THR A 34 -2.40 -4.53 7.67
C THR A 34 -2.66 -6.03 7.50
N VAL A 35 -3.81 -6.51 7.93
CA VAL A 35 -4.17 -7.94 7.81
C VAL A 35 -4.22 -8.37 6.36
N ILE A 36 -4.91 -7.64 5.48
CA ILE A 36 -5.01 -8.03 4.06
C ILE A 36 -3.65 -8.01 3.36
N LYS A 37 -2.76 -7.08 3.73
CA LYS A 37 -1.42 -6.98 3.14
C LYS A 37 -0.51 -8.11 3.62
N LEU A 38 -0.60 -8.51 4.89
CA LEU A 38 0.18 -9.62 5.44
C LEU A 38 -0.35 -11.00 5.03
N THR A 39 -1.64 -11.10 4.72
CA THR A 39 -2.29 -12.36 4.29
C THR A 39 -2.39 -12.51 2.77
N ASP A 40 -1.81 -11.56 2.00
CA ASP A 40 -1.91 -11.48 0.53
C ASP A 40 -3.35 -11.56 -0.02
N ASN A 41 -4.32 -11.20 0.80
CA ASN A 41 -5.73 -11.21 0.41
C ASN A 41 -6.07 -9.97 -0.42
N PRO A 42 -6.97 -10.10 -1.42
CA PRO A 42 -7.40 -8.95 -2.20
C PRO A 42 -8.15 -7.95 -1.31
N ALA A 43 -7.78 -6.68 -1.40
CA ALA A 43 -8.49 -5.60 -0.72
C ALA A 43 -9.88 -5.40 -1.34
N ALA A 44 -10.90 -5.19 -0.50
CA ALA A 44 -12.22 -4.73 -0.93
C ALA A 44 -12.15 -3.29 -1.46
N CYS A 45 -11.80 -3.12 -2.73
CA CYS A 45 -11.67 -1.82 -3.37
C CYS A 45 -12.95 -1.49 -4.17
N PRO A 46 -13.76 -0.51 -3.75
CA PRO A 46 -15.00 -0.14 -4.46
C PRO A 46 -14.72 0.69 -5.73
N VAL A 47 -13.48 1.13 -5.93
CA VAL A 47 -13.07 1.95 -7.08
C VAL A 47 -11.88 1.31 -7.79
N ALA A 48 -11.82 1.48 -9.11
CA ALA A 48 -10.66 1.09 -9.90
C ALA A 48 -9.41 1.86 -9.44
N GLY A 49 -8.26 1.17 -9.33
CA GLY A 49 -6.97 1.76 -8.94
C GLY A 49 -6.64 1.72 -7.44
N CYS A 50 -7.60 1.46 -6.54
CA CYS A 50 -7.32 1.34 -5.10
C CYS A 50 -6.32 0.20 -4.78
N SER A 51 -6.42 -0.94 -5.49
CA SER A 51 -5.48 -2.05 -5.35
C SER A 51 -4.08 -1.70 -5.88
N GLN A 52 -3.98 -0.84 -6.89
CA GLN A 52 -2.71 -0.34 -7.41
C GLN A 52 -1.99 0.53 -6.37
N VAL A 53 -2.73 1.38 -5.65
CA VAL A 53 -2.17 2.21 -4.57
C VAL A 53 -1.63 1.33 -3.44
N LEU A 54 -2.40 0.33 -3.00
CA LEU A 54 -2.01 -0.59 -1.93
C LEU A 54 -0.86 -1.55 -2.34
N ALA A 55 -0.66 -1.77 -3.64
CA ALA A 55 0.43 -2.55 -4.18
C ALA A 55 1.68 -1.70 -4.50
N SER A 56 1.58 -0.37 -4.45
CA SER A 56 2.69 0.51 -4.80
C SER A 56 3.86 0.39 -3.82
N PRO A 57 5.09 0.74 -4.23
CA PRO A 57 6.25 0.77 -3.32
C PRO A 57 6.08 1.74 -2.14
N TYR A 58 5.28 2.79 -2.33
CA TYR A 58 4.91 3.73 -1.28
C TYR A 58 4.05 3.09 -0.16
N ALA A 59 3.45 1.93 -0.40
CA ALA A 59 2.69 1.18 0.60
C ALA A 59 3.57 0.36 1.56
N THR A 60 4.89 0.40 1.40
CA THR A 60 5.85 -0.31 2.26
C THR A 60 6.91 0.65 2.80
N LEU A 61 7.30 0.44 4.05
CA LEU A 61 8.31 1.21 4.75
C LEU A 61 9.23 0.23 5.51
N PHE A 62 10.54 0.28 5.25
CA PHE A 62 11.53 -0.65 5.83
C PHE A 62 11.15 -2.15 5.69
N GLY A 63 10.53 -2.54 4.58
CA GLY A 63 10.09 -3.91 4.33
C GLY A 63 8.77 -4.31 4.99
N LEU A 64 8.17 -3.45 5.81
CA LEU A 64 6.89 -3.67 6.46
C LEU A 64 5.77 -2.85 5.82
N PRO A 65 4.50 -3.29 5.91
CA PRO A 65 3.36 -2.52 5.41
C PRO A 65 3.27 -1.14 6.07
N LEU A 66 3.06 -0.09 5.29
CA LEU A 66 2.86 1.26 5.82
C LEU A 66 1.65 1.34 6.76
N SER A 67 0.63 0.52 6.51
CA SER A 67 -0.55 0.39 7.36
C SER A 67 -0.23 -0.08 8.79
N LEU A 68 0.85 -0.84 8.99
CA LEU A 68 1.30 -1.26 10.31
C LEU A 68 1.81 -0.07 11.15
N TYR A 69 2.56 0.84 10.52
CA TYR A 69 3.02 2.07 11.16
C TYR A 69 1.85 3.00 11.46
N GLY A 70 0.88 3.09 10.53
CA GLY A 70 -0.38 3.82 10.75
C GLY A 70 -1.17 3.26 11.95
N LEU A 71 -1.25 1.94 12.07
CA LEU A 71 -1.89 1.27 13.21
C LEU A 71 -1.20 1.65 14.54
N GLY A 72 0.12 1.58 14.58
CA GLY A 72 0.89 2.00 15.76
C GLY A 72 0.67 3.47 16.12
N ALA A 73 0.62 4.36 15.12
CA ALA A 73 0.36 5.78 15.32
C ALA A 73 -1.05 6.04 15.88
N TYR A 74 -2.09 5.43 15.31
CA TYR A 74 -3.46 5.60 15.83
C TYR A 74 -3.64 4.99 17.22
N LEU A 75 -3.02 3.85 17.52
CA LEU A 75 -3.00 3.27 18.87
C LEU A 75 -2.30 4.21 19.86
N GLY A 76 -1.16 4.78 19.49
CA GLY A 76 -0.45 5.77 20.31
C GLY A 76 -1.28 7.00 20.61
N MET A 77 -1.92 7.58 19.59
CA MET A 77 -2.82 8.73 19.74
C MET A 77 -4.04 8.40 20.63
N GLY A 78 -4.66 7.23 20.44
CA GLY A 78 -5.74 6.76 21.28
C GLY A 78 -5.30 6.57 22.74
N GLY A 79 -4.13 5.98 22.97
CA GLY A 79 -3.54 5.80 24.29
C GLY A 79 -3.29 7.14 25.00
N LEU A 80 -2.71 8.12 24.32
CA LEU A 80 -2.48 9.46 24.87
C LEU A 80 -3.78 10.22 25.16
N ALA A 81 -4.83 10.02 24.35
CA ALA A 81 -6.14 10.60 24.59
C ALA A 81 -6.82 10.01 25.84
N ILE A 82 -6.73 8.68 26.01
CA ILE A 82 -7.39 7.91 27.09
C ILE A 82 -6.61 7.95 28.41
N ALA A 83 -5.27 8.05 28.40
CA ALA A 83 -4.42 7.93 29.59
C ALA A 83 -4.89 8.76 30.81
N PRO A 84 -5.19 10.07 30.72
CA PRO A 84 -5.65 10.85 31.87
C PRO A 84 -7.14 10.67 32.20
N LEU A 85 -7.90 9.95 31.37
CA LEU A 85 -9.28 9.52 31.70
C LEU A 85 -9.28 8.30 32.64
N LEU A 86 -8.24 7.45 32.56
CA LEU A 86 -8.08 6.27 33.42
C LEU A 86 -7.60 6.61 34.84
N LEU A 87 -7.05 7.81 35.07
CA LEU A 87 -6.58 8.25 36.38
C LEU A 87 -7.76 8.72 37.28
N PRO A 88 -7.94 8.14 38.48
CA PRO A 88 -9.01 8.53 39.39
C PRO A 88 -8.94 10.02 39.77
N ALA A 89 -10.07 10.72 39.68
CA ALA A 89 -10.13 12.17 39.87
C ALA A 89 -9.88 12.62 41.32
N GLU A 90 -10.07 11.72 42.30
CA GLU A 90 -10.01 12.05 43.72
C GLU A 90 -8.64 11.87 44.37
N SER A 91 -7.91 10.79 44.05
CA SER A 91 -6.69 10.43 44.79
C SER A 91 -5.40 11.09 44.30
N GLN A 92 -5.29 11.50 43.02
CA GLN A 92 -4.02 11.97 42.44
C GLN A 92 -4.20 13.17 41.49
N LYS A 93 -4.73 14.28 42.03
CA LYS A 93 -5.03 15.50 41.26
C LYS A 93 -3.80 16.12 40.59
N GLU A 94 -2.67 16.20 41.28
CA GLU A 94 -1.43 16.79 40.71
C GLU A 94 -0.84 15.92 39.59
N LEU A 95 -0.81 14.59 39.79
CA LEU A 95 -0.32 13.67 38.76
C LEU A 95 -1.20 13.75 37.52
N ARG A 96 -2.52 13.80 37.68
CA ARG A 96 -3.46 13.94 36.57
C ARG A 96 -3.23 15.22 35.77
N GLN A 97 -2.98 16.36 36.43
CA GLN A 97 -2.70 17.62 35.73
C GLN A 97 -1.38 17.59 34.96
N LYS A 98 -0.32 17.01 35.56
CA LYS A 98 0.96 16.81 34.85
C LYS A 98 0.80 15.90 33.64
N VAL A 99 0.16 14.74 33.81
CA VAL A 99 -0.12 13.80 32.72
C VAL A 99 -0.97 14.46 31.64
N GLU A 100 -1.98 15.24 32.01
CA GLU A 100 -2.85 15.94 31.07
C GLU A 100 -2.09 16.97 30.24
N SER A 101 -1.15 17.73 30.84
CA SER A 101 -0.35 18.72 30.09
C SER A 101 0.64 18.04 29.14
N TYR A 102 1.37 17.02 29.62
CA TYR A 102 2.35 16.27 28.81
C TYR A 102 1.67 15.53 27.66
N THR A 103 0.61 14.76 27.96
CA THR A 103 -0.11 14.01 26.93
C THR A 103 -0.68 14.91 25.85
N TRP A 104 -1.13 16.12 26.20
CA TRP A 104 -1.62 17.08 25.20
C TRP A 104 -0.51 17.60 24.29
N THR A 105 0.69 17.89 24.83
CA THR A 105 1.84 18.28 24.01
C THR A 105 2.27 17.14 23.08
N PHE A 106 2.28 15.90 23.56
CA PHE A 106 2.55 14.74 22.71
C PHE A 106 1.46 14.50 21.66
N LEU A 107 0.18 14.70 22.01
CA LEU A 107 -0.93 14.65 21.04
C LEU A 107 -0.76 15.72 19.96
N ALA A 108 -0.35 16.93 20.33
CA ALA A 108 -0.09 18.01 19.39
C ALA A 108 1.01 17.65 18.39
N VAL A 109 2.18 17.24 18.90
CA VAL A 109 3.32 16.83 18.07
C VAL A 109 2.97 15.64 17.19
N GLY A 110 2.33 14.61 17.77
CA GLY A 110 1.90 13.42 17.05
C GLY A 110 0.86 13.70 15.97
N ALA A 111 -0.15 14.51 16.28
CA ALA A 111 -1.18 14.90 15.31
C ALA A 111 -0.60 15.74 14.16
N ALA A 112 0.32 16.67 14.46
CA ALA A 112 1.00 17.46 13.44
C ALA A 112 1.85 16.58 12.51
N ALA A 113 2.62 15.64 13.07
CA ALA A 113 3.40 14.68 12.29
C ALA A 113 2.50 13.80 11.41
N MET A 114 1.44 13.21 11.97
CA MET A 114 0.50 12.37 11.22
C MET A 114 -0.22 13.15 10.10
N ALA A 115 -0.62 14.39 10.36
CA ALA A 115 -1.24 15.27 9.37
C ALA A 115 -0.26 15.61 8.24
N ALA A 116 0.98 15.99 8.57
CA ALA A 116 2.01 16.30 7.58
C ALA A 116 2.36 15.08 6.71
N PHE A 117 2.55 13.91 7.32
CA PHE A 117 2.80 12.67 6.60
C PHE A 117 1.63 12.28 5.69
N SER A 118 0.40 12.39 6.18
CA SER A 118 -0.80 12.07 5.38
C SER A 118 -0.98 13.05 4.23
N ALA A 119 -0.68 14.34 4.41
CA ALA A 119 -0.68 15.32 3.34
C ALA A 119 0.36 14.98 2.26
N TYR A 120 1.56 14.53 2.65
CA TYR A 120 2.57 14.03 1.71
C TYR A 120 2.09 12.81 0.92
N LEU A 121 1.46 11.83 1.57
CA LEU A 121 0.90 10.67 0.87
C LEU A 121 -0.25 11.07 -0.08
N MET A 122 -1.07 12.05 0.29
CA MET A 122 -2.10 12.59 -0.61
C MET A 122 -1.49 13.28 -1.83
N TYR A 123 -0.36 13.98 -1.66
CA TYR A 123 0.41 14.53 -2.78
C TYR A 123 0.90 13.41 -3.72
N ILE A 124 1.50 12.33 -3.18
CA ILE A 124 1.93 11.18 -4.00
C ILE A 124 0.75 10.54 -4.72
N LEU A 125 -0.39 10.38 -4.04
CA LEU A 125 -1.60 9.81 -4.62
C LEU A 125 -2.13 10.62 -5.81
N ALA A 126 -2.16 11.95 -5.67
CA ALA A 126 -2.68 12.86 -6.69
C ALA A 126 -1.74 13.04 -7.89
N PHE A 127 -0.43 13.17 -7.64
CA PHE A 127 0.53 13.59 -8.69
C PHE A 127 1.38 12.44 -9.24
N LYS A 128 1.70 11.42 -8.43
CA LYS A 128 2.57 10.31 -8.84
C LYS A 128 1.78 9.08 -9.28
N ILE A 129 0.83 8.63 -8.47
CA ILE A 129 0.10 7.38 -8.72
C ILE A 129 -1.13 7.61 -9.60
N GLN A 130 -1.76 8.79 -9.52
CA GLN A 130 -2.95 9.16 -10.28
C GLN A 130 -4.13 8.17 -10.13
N ALA A 131 -4.27 7.57 -8.95
CA ALA A 131 -5.33 6.64 -8.63
C ALA A 131 -5.98 7.00 -7.29
N ALA A 132 -7.27 6.69 -7.11
CA ALA A 132 -7.98 6.96 -5.87
C ALA A 132 -7.92 5.75 -4.93
N CYS A 133 -7.58 5.99 -3.66
CA CYS A 133 -7.71 4.99 -2.61
C CYS A 133 -8.59 5.53 -1.47
N PRO A 134 -9.86 5.06 -1.37
CA PRO A 134 -10.80 5.52 -0.34
C PRO A 134 -10.27 5.34 1.07
N TYR A 135 -9.54 4.25 1.34
CA TYR A 135 -8.95 4.00 2.66
C TYR A 135 -7.87 5.03 3.02
N CYS A 136 -6.99 5.39 2.07
CA CYS A 136 -5.96 6.40 2.29
C CYS A 136 -6.57 7.79 2.48
N ILE A 137 -7.60 8.13 1.70
CA ILE A 137 -8.33 9.40 1.82
C ILE A 137 -9.04 9.48 3.19
N ALA A 138 -9.70 8.40 3.60
CA ALA A 138 -10.34 8.33 4.92
C ALA A 138 -9.30 8.51 6.04
N SER A 139 -8.17 7.80 5.96
CA SER A 139 -7.07 7.94 6.92
C SER A 139 -6.55 9.38 6.98
N ALA A 140 -6.35 10.04 5.83
CA ALA A 140 -5.94 11.44 5.77
C ALA A 140 -6.99 12.38 6.40
N GLY A 141 -8.28 12.13 6.17
CA GLY A 141 -9.37 12.84 6.83
C GLY A 141 -9.31 12.70 8.34
N PHE A 142 -9.07 11.49 8.85
CA PHE A 142 -8.95 11.24 10.29
C PHE A 142 -7.71 11.91 10.90
N SER A 143 -6.54 11.87 10.24
CA SER A 143 -5.34 12.55 10.76
C SER A 143 -5.50 14.07 10.79
N MET A 144 -6.11 14.66 9.75
CA MET A 144 -6.40 16.10 9.73
C MET A 144 -7.41 16.49 10.80
N SER A 145 -8.41 15.63 11.04
CA SER A 145 -9.39 15.83 12.11
C SER A 145 -8.75 15.75 13.50
N LEU A 146 -7.84 14.80 13.73
CA LEU A 146 -7.08 14.71 14.99
C LEU A 146 -6.28 15.99 15.24
N PHE A 147 -5.61 16.53 14.21
CA PHE A 147 -4.88 17.79 14.33
C PHE A 147 -5.80 18.97 14.63
N ALA A 148 -6.92 19.10 13.91
CA ALA A 148 -7.89 20.17 14.13
C ALA A 148 -8.50 20.13 15.55
N VAL A 149 -8.90 18.95 16.03
CA VAL A 149 -9.45 18.79 17.39
C VAL A 149 -8.39 19.06 18.45
N THR A 150 -7.13 18.68 18.22
CA THR A 150 -6.04 18.96 19.16
C THR A 150 -5.69 20.45 19.22
N LEU A 151 -5.79 21.15 18.08
CA LEU A 151 -5.59 22.60 18.00
C LEU A 151 -6.68 23.36 18.78
N LEU A 152 -7.95 22.99 18.55
CA LEU A 152 -9.12 23.70 19.10
C LEU A 152 -9.52 23.22 20.51
N GLY A 153 -9.05 22.06 20.94
CA GLY A 153 -9.50 21.38 22.15
C GLY A 153 -8.90 21.89 23.47
N ARG A 154 -7.96 22.85 23.42
CA ARG A 154 -7.30 23.41 24.61
C ARG A 154 -7.04 24.90 24.45
N GLU A 155 -7.21 25.65 25.53
CA GLU A 155 -6.69 27.02 25.65
C GLU A 155 -5.18 26.96 25.84
N TRP A 156 -4.45 27.45 24.84
CA TRP A 156 -3.00 27.50 24.84
C TRP A 156 -2.55 28.75 25.60
N GLU A 157 -1.92 28.57 26.76
CA GLU A 157 -1.23 29.67 27.45
C GLU A 157 -0.08 30.21 26.59
N ASP A 158 0.68 29.31 25.95
CA ASP A 158 1.79 29.62 25.04
C ASP A 158 1.53 29.10 23.63
N PHE A 159 0.68 29.81 22.87
CA PHE A 159 0.35 29.43 21.49
C PHE A 159 1.58 29.36 20.57
N GLY A 160 2.59 30.22 20.83
CA GLY A 160 3.85 30.22 20.09
C GLY A 160 4.65 28.91 20.25
N GLN A 161 4.72 28.36 21.47
CA GLN A 161 5.43 27.10 21.72
C GLN A 161 4.76 25.92 21.01
N PHE A 162 3.43 25.88 21.01
CA PHE A 162 2.68 24.85 20.30
C PHE A 162 2.91 24.89 18.79
N LEU A 163 2.81 26.07 18.18
CA LEU A 163 3.06 26.23 16.75
C LEU A 163 4.49 25.83 16.40
N PHE A 164 5.46 26.27 17.20
CA PHE A 164 6.87 25.95 16.99
C PHE A 164 7.11 24.43 17.02
N LEU A 165 6.61 23.73 18.04
CA LEU A 165 6.73 22.28 18.14
C LEU A 165 6.00 21.54 17.01
N SER A 166 4.82 22.03 16.60
CA SER A 166 4.05 21.45 15.50
C SER A 166 4.75 21.62 14.15
N VAL A 167 5.35 22.79 13.91
CA VAL A 167 6.13 23.09 12.69
C VAL A 167 7.41 22.25 12.64
N ILE A 168 8.10 22.09 13.77
CA ILE A 168 9.27 21.20 13.85
C ILE A 168 8.85 19.77 13.55
N ALA A 169 7.79 19.27 14.18
CA ALA A 169 7.28 17.93 13.95
C ALA A 169 6.92 17.70 12.48
N ALA A 170 6.22 18.66 11.87
CA ALA A 170 5.87 18.60 10.45
C ALA A 170 7.11 18.60 9.56
N THR A 171 8.07 19.51 9.80
CA THR A 171 9.31 19.60 9.02
C THR A 171 10.13 18.31 9.12
N VAL A 172 10.37 17.81 10.33
CA VAL A 172 11.11 16.55 10.55
C VAL A 172 10.42 15.38 9.85
N THR A 173 9.09 15.30 9.95
CA THR A 173 8.32 14.24 9.31
C THR A 173 8.40 14.32 7.79
N LEU A 174 8.28 15.51 7.21
CA LEU A 174 8.37 15.72 5.77
C LEU A 174 9.79 15.44 5.25
N THR A 175 10.84 15.91 5.93
CA THR A 175 12.22 15.60 5.57
C THR A 175 12.50 14.11 5.66
N GLY A 176 12.02 13.43 6.71
CA GLY A 176 12.14 11.98 6.84
C GLY A 176 11.38 11.24 5.74
N ALA A 177 10.16 11.66 5.43
CA ALA A 177 9.36 11.10 4.34
C ALA A 177 10.07 11.29 2.99
N LEU A 178 10.62 12.47 2.70
CA LEU A 178 11.39 12.73 1.48
C LEU A 178 12.67 11.91 1.42
N ALA A 179 13.40 11.76 2.52
CA ALA A 179 14.61 10.96 2.56
C ALA A 179 14.32 9.48 2.25
N VAL A 180 13.21 8.95 2.76
CA VAL A 180 12.82 7.56 2.53
C VAL A 180 12.17 7.36 1.16
N PHE A 181 11.19 8.18 0.81
CA PHE A 181 10.35 8.00 -0.38
C PHE A 181 10.84 8.76 -1.62
N GLY A 182 11.77 9.71 -1.48
CA GLY A 182 12.26 10.53 -2.58
C GLY A 182 12.95 9.74 -3.70
N ASN A 183 13.56 8.61 -3.35
CA ASN A 183 14.22 7.71 -4.30
C ASN A 183 13.48 6.39 -4.52
N VAL A 184 12.27 6.22 -3.97
CA VAL A 184 11.55 4.95 -4.03
C VAL A 184 11.22 4.54 -5.47
N GLU A 185 10.94 5.48 -6.38
CA GLU A 185 10.75 5.17 -7.81
C GLU A 185 12.02 4.63 -8.47
N ALA A 186 13.20 5.13 -8.07
CA ALA A 186 14.49 4.65 -8.57
C ALA A 186 14.90 3.30 -7.95
N ILE A 187 14.60 3.08 -6.67
CA ILE A 187 14.92 1.85 -5.95
C ILE A 187 13.95 0.72 -6.32
N ALA A 188 12.67 1.04 -6.54
CA ALA A 188 11.66 0.04 -6.86
C ALA A 188 11.76 -0.48 -8.29
N GLN A 189 12.58 0.16 -9.13
CA GLN A 189 13.16 -0.50 -10.31
C GLN A 189 14.25 -1.46 -9.81
N SER A 190 13.88 -2.73 -9.59
CA SER A 190 14.89 -3.78 -9.35
C SER A 190 16.00 -3.64 -10.39
N PRO A 191 17.29 -3.74 -10.00
CA PRO A 191 18.36 -3.82 -10.98
C PRO A 191 18.00 -4.91 -11.99
N VAL A 192 17.99 -4.57 -13.28
CA VAL A 192 17.64 -5.50 -14.36
C VAL A 192 18.53 -6.76 -14.33
N ASP A 193 19.66 -6.68 -13.61
CA ASP A 193 20.62 -7.77 -13.40
C ASP A 193 20.30 -8.70 -12.21
N SER A 194 19.38 -8.35 -11.31
CA SER A 194 18.99 -9.23 -10.19
C SER A 194 18.17 -10.42 -10.72
N PRO A 195 18.43 -11.68 -10.31
CA PRO A 195 17.64 -12.83 -10.77
C PRO A 195 16.20 -12.85 -10.22
N VAL A 196 15.87 -11.98 -9.25
CA VAL A 196 14.54 -11.96 -8.62
C VAL A 196 13.61 -11.00 -9.36
N VAL A 197 12.44 -11.50 -9.79
CA VAL A 197 11.39 -10.72 -10.44
C VAL A 197 10.52 -10.04 -9.39
N THR A 198 10.35 -8.73 -9.50
CA THR A 198 9.48 -7.94 -8.61
C THR A 198 8.26 -7.42 -9.34
N ARG A 199 7.24 -7.00 -8.58
CA ARG A 199 6.06 -6.32 -9.15
C ARG A 199 6.48 -5.02 -9.85
N PRO A 200 5.85 -4.66 -10.98
CA PRO A 200 6.09 -3.38 -11.62
C PRO A 200 5.62 -2.22 -10.74
N VAL A 201 6.25 -1.07 -10.96
CA VAL A 201 6.01 0.17 -10.23
C VAL A 201 5.30 1.17 -11.14
N GLY A 202 4.35 1.91 -10.59
CA GLY A 202 3.58 2.92 -11.33
C GLY A 202 2.55 2.30 -12.29
N PRO A 203 1.84 3.13 -13.07
CA PRO A 203 0.90 2.66 -14.09
C PRO A 203 1.62 2.08 -15.32
N PRO A 204 0.93 1.28 -16.15
CA PRO A 204 1.44 0.86 -17.46
C PRO A 204 1.86 2.06 -18.32
N THR A 205 2.95 1.93 -19.06
CA THR A 205 3.45 3.00 -19.95
C THR A 205 2.77 3.00 -21.32
N SER A 206 2.04 1.94 -21.66
CA SER A 206 1.32 1.78 -22.93
C SER A 206 0.14 0.83 -22.78
N ASN A 207 -0.68 0.72 -23.83
CA ASN A 207 -1.72 -0.32 -23.93
C ASN A 207 -1.17 -1.75 -24.09
N ARG A 208 0.16 -1.93 -24.08
CA ARG A 208 0.82 -3.25 -24.01
C ARG A 208 1.32 -3.59 -22.60
N GLY A 209 1.14 -2.68 -21.64
CA GLY A 209 1.57 -2.87 -20.26
C GLY A 209 2.86 -2.12 -19.94
N TRP A 210 3.57 -2.61 -18.92
CA TRP A 210 4.94 -2.20 -18.62
C TRP A 210 5.93 -2.88 -19.58
N PRO A 211 7.00 -2.18 -20.00
CA PRO A 211 8.02 -2.76 -20.85
C PRO A 211 8.74 -3.89 -20.11
N VAL A 212 8.88 -5.05 -20.76
CA VAL A 212 9.67 -6.15 -20.21
C VAL A 212 11.15 -5.76 -20.30
N GLN A 213 11.81 -5.65 -19.16
CA GLN A 213 13.17 -5.13 -19.06
C GLN A 213 14.21 -6.23 -19.27
N ARG A 214 13.90 -7.45 -18.83
CA ARG A 214 14.82 -8.59 -18.87
C ARG A 214 14.95 -9.19 -20.26
N ALA A 215 16.18 -9.57 -20.60
CA ALA A 215 16.48 -10.38 -21.77
C ALA A 215 16.32 -11.87 -21.43
N SER A 216 15.83 -12.65 -22.37
CA SER A 216 15.58 -14.08 -22.18
C SER A 216 16.89 -14.85 -22.23
N GLY A 217 17.02 -15.88 -21.40
CA GLY A 217 18.08 -16.87 -21.57
C GLY A 217 17.70 -17.92 -22.60
N ARG A 218 18.64 -18.85 -22.81
CA ARG A 218 18.48 -19.97 -23.76
C ARG A 218 17.35 -20.90 -23.34
N ASP A 219 17.26 -21.18 -22.05
CA ASP A 219 16.32 -22.18 -21.51
C ASP A 219 14.89 -21.61 -21.43
N GLU A 220 14.73 -20.31 -21.14
CA GLU A 220 13.45 -19.60 -21.21
C GLU A 220 12.89 -19.63 -22.64
N LEU A 221 13.74 -19.36 -23.64
CA LEU A 221 13.35 -19.39 -25.04
C LEU A 221 12.96 -20.80 -25.50
N ALA A 222 13.69 -21.82 -25.04
CA ALA A 222 13.40 -23.21 -25.32
C ALA A 222 12.04 -23.64 -24.71
N LEU A 223 11.80 -23.29 -23.44
CA LEU A 223 10.52 -23.55 -22.79
C LEU A 223 9.36 -22.80 -23.48
N ALA A 224 9.54 -21.52 -23.82
CA ALA A 224 8.50 -20.73 -24.48
C ALA A 224 8.07 -21.33 -25.82
N ARG A 225 9.03 -21.81 -26.61
CA ARG A 225 8.75 -22.51 -27.87
C ARG A 225 8.05 -23.85 -27.64
N HIS A 226 8.45 -24.60 -26.61
CA HIS A 226 7.75 -25.82 -26.22
C HIS A 226 6.29 -25.54 -25.84
N LEU A 227 6.05 -24.54 -24.99
CA LEU A 227 4.71 -24.10 -24.59
C LEU A 227 3.85 -23.74 -25.80
N LYS A 228 4.40 -23.00 -26.76
CA LYS A 228 3.73 -22.67 -28.02
C LYS A 228 3.32 -23.92 -28.81
N VAL A 229 4.21 -24.90 -28.93
CA VAL A 229 3.93 -26.18 -29.62
C VAL A 229 2.86 -27.00 -28.89
N GLN A 230 2.86 -26.99 -27.56
CA GLN A 230 1.85 -27.65 -26.72
C GLN A 230 0.51 -26.91 -26.70
N GLY A 231 0.38 -25.80 -27.44
CA GLY A 231 -0.84 -25.01 -27.50
C GLY A 231 -1.16 -24.30 -26.18
N ALA A 232 -0.17 -24.10 -25.31
CA ALA A 232 -0.35 -23.33 -24.09
C ALA A 232 -0.66 -21.87 -24.44
N GLN A 233 -1.67 -21.31 -23.78
CA GLN A 233 -2.04 -19.91 -23.93
C GLN A 233 -2.09 -19.23 -22.57
N VAL A 234 -1.72 -17.96 -22.52
CA VAL A 234 -1.86 -17.13 -21.32
C VAL A 234 -2.89 -16.03 -21.55
N PHE A 235 -3.88 -16.00 -20.68
CA PHE A 235 -4.89 -14.95 -20.62
C PHE A 235 -4.42 -13.90 -19.64
N GLU A 236 -4.28 -12.67 -20.09
CA GLU A 236 -3.66 -11.59 -19.33
C GLU A 236 -4.34 -10.25 -19.55
N ALA A 237 -3.94 -9.25 -18.77
CA ALA A 237 -4.39 -7.88 -18.98
C ALA A 237 -3.20 -6.93 -18.95
N TYR A 238 -3.14 -5.94 -19.84
CA TYR A 238 -2.01 -4.99 -19.87
C TYR A 238 -1.85 -4.20 -18.55
N THR A 239 -2.94 -4.05 -17.79
CA THR A 239 -2.96 -3.37 -16.47
C THR A 239 -2.62 -4.28 -15.29
N CYS A 240 -2.35 -5.57 -15.53
CA CYS A 240 -2.16 -6.58 -14.49
C CYS A 240 -0.67 -6.69 -14.08
N PRO A 241 -0.30 -6.30 -12.84
CA PRO A 241 1.10 -6.36 -12.37
C PRO A 241 1.64 -7.79 -12.30
N ALA A 242 0.80 -8.75 -11.92
CA ALA A 242 1.15 -10.17 -11.87
C ALA A 242 1.45 -10.74 -13.27
N CYS A 243 0.73 -10.27 -14.28
CA CYS A 243 0.94 -10.64 -15.67
C CYS A 243 2.30 -10.14 -16.15
N HIS A 244 2.65 -8.89 -15.82
CA HIS A 244 3.99 -8.37 -16.10
C HIS A 244 5.10 -9.19 -15.40
N MET A 245 4.91 -9.60 -14.15
CA MET A 245 5.86 -10.51 -13.48
C MET A 245 6.02 -11.84 -14.22
N GLN A 246 4.92 -12.41 -14.73
CA GLN A 246 4.99 -13.61 -15.57
C GLN A 246 5.84 -13.38 -16.83
N LYS A 247 5.72 -12.20 -17.47
CA LYS A 247 6.54 -11.84 -18.64
C LYS A 247 8.02 -11.72 -18.28
N GLU A 248 8.32 -11.08 -17.15
CA GLU A 248 9.70 -10.91 -16.65
C GLU A 248 10.38 -12.23 -16.28
N LEU A 249 9.64 -13.26 -15.86
CA LEU A 249 10.20 -14.61 -15.65
C LEU A 249 10.75 -15.22 -16.95
N PHE A 250 10.12 -14.95 -18.09
CA PHE A 250 10.58 -15.43 -19.40
C PHE A 250 11.60 -14.49 -20.04
N GLY A 251 11.44 -13.18 -19.86
CA GLY A 251 12.16 -12.16 -20.62
C GLY A 251 11.49 -11.83 -21.96
N ARG A 252 11.97 -10.76 -22.59
CA ARG A 252 11.36 -10.15 -23.80
C ARG A 252 11.15 -11.13 -24.96
N GLU A 253 12.21 -11.81 -25.35
CA GLU A 253 12.30 -12.65 -26.55
C GLU A 253 11.49 -13.94 -26.38
N ALA A 254 11.60 -14.60 -25.23
CA ALA A 254 10.89 -15.85 -24.94
C ALA A 254 9.39 -15.61 -24.80
N PHE A 255 8.98 -14.58 -24.06
CA PHE A 255 7.54 -14.33 -23.86
C PHE A 255 6.84 -13.94 -25.18
N ALA A 256 7.54 -13.30 -26.12
CA ALA A 256 7.01 -12.97 -27.44
C ALA A 256 6.63 -14.22 -28.28
N GLU A 257 7.19 -15.40 -27.97
CA GLU A 257 6.82 -16.65 -28.65
C GLU A 257 5.50 -17.24 -28.13
N ILE A 258 5.10 -16.87 -26.91
CA ILE A 258 3.97 -17.47 -26.20
C ILE A 258 2.66 -16.83 -26.67
N PRO A 259 1.65 -17.62 -27.07
CA PRO A 259 0.32 -17.11 -27.38
C PRO A 259 -0.32 -16.39 -26.19
N GLN A 260 -0.60 -15.10 -26.37
CA GLN A 260 -1.20 -14.21 -25.38
C GLN A 260 -2.62 -13.81 -25.79
N VAL A 261 -3.54 -13.79 -24.84
CA VAL A 261 -4.91 -13.28 -25.02
C VAL A 261 -5.12 -12.09 -24.08
N GLU A 262 -5.27 -10.89 -24.65
CA GLU A 262 -5.48 -9.65 -23.91
C GLU A 262 -6.96 -9.50 -23.51
N CYS A 263 -7.25 -9.61 -22.22
CA CYS A 263 -8.60 -9.60 -21.68
C CYS A 263 -9.16 -8.20 -21.41
N ASN A 264 -8.32 -7.17 -21.34
CA ASN A 264 -8.76 -5.81 -21.08
C ASN A 264 -9.10 -5.09 -22.41
N PRO A 265 -10.30 -4.53 -22.57
CA PRO A 265 -10.69 -3.81 -23.80
C PRO A 265 -9.79 -2.62 -24.18
N GLY A 266 -9.10 -2.02 -23.21
CA GLY A 266 -8.16 -0.93 -23.46
C GLY A 266 -6.76 -1.38 -23.87
N GLY A 267 -6.50 -2.69 -23.88
CA GLY A 267 -5.21 -3.28 -24.24
C GLY A 267 -4.96 -3.34 -25.74
N HIS A 268 -3.76 -3.77 -26.12
CA HIS A 268 -3.40 -3.98 -27.52
C HIS A 268 -4.01 -5.28 -28.07
N ASN A 269 -4.67 -5.21 -29.23
CA ASN A 269 -5.39 -6.34 -29.85
C ASN A 269 -6.30 -7.09 -28.85
N PRO A 270 -7.22 -6.37 -28.20
CA PRO A 270 -7.98 -6.90 -27.08
C PRO A 270 -8.99 -7.96 -27.54
N GLN A 271 -9.11 -9.04 -26.77
CA GLN A 271 -9.96 -10.21 -27.02
C GLN A 271 -10.82 -10.54 -25.77
N PRO A 272 -11.56 -9.57 -25.20
CA PRO A 272 -12.34 -9.79 -23.97
C PRO A 272 -13.42 -10.86 -24.11
N GLN A 273 -14.01 -11.01 -25.30
CA GLN A 273 -15.01 -12.06 -25.57
C GLN A 273 -14.42 -13.46 -25.43
N GLN A 274 -13.18 -13.67 -25.88
CA GLN A 274 -12.49 -14.94 -25.73
C GLN A 274 -12.18 -15.25 -24.26
N CYS A 275 -11.78 -14.24 -23.48
CA CYS A 275 -11.56 -14.40 -22.04
C CYS A 275 -12.85 -14.77 -21.29
N ASN A 276 -13.96 -14.13 -21.63
CA ASN A 276 -15.28 -14.43 -21.07
C ASN A 276 -15.73 -15.85 -21.45
N ALA A 277 -15.57 -16.24 -22.72
CA ALA A 277 -15.92 -17.58 -23.19
C ALA A 277 -15.06 -18.68 -22.53
N ALA A 278 -13.78 -18.39 -22.26
CA ALA A 278 -12.88 -19.26 -21.51
C ALA A 278 -13.16 -19.25 -19.99
N GLY A 279 -14.06 -18.39 -19.51
CA GLY A 279 -14.39 -18.25 -18.09
C GLY A 279 -13.19 -17.83 -17.24
N VAL A 280 -12.37 -16.90 -17.74
CA VAL A 280 -11.23 -16.35 -17.00
C VAL A 280 -11.74 -15.35 -15.96
N ARG A 281 -11.46 -15.63 -14.68
CA ARG A 281 -11.90 -14.77 -13.55
C ARG A 281 -10.81 -13.83 -13.07
N VAL A 282 -9.55 -14.25 -13.19
CA VAL A 282 -8.36 -13.54 -12.72
C VAL A 282 -7.26 -13.63 -13.77
N THR A 283 -6.37 -12.65 -13.81
CA THR A 283 -5.21 -12.65 -14.70
C THR A 283 -3.90 -12.58 -13.88
N PRO A 284 -2.81 -13.23 -14.34
CA PRO A 284 -2.75 -14.09 -15.51
C PRO A 284 -3.47 -15.42 -15.25
N THR A 285 -3.99 -16.06 -16.29
CA THR A 285 -4.49 -17.44 -16.25
C THR A 285 -3.90 -18.22 -17.40
N TRP A 286 -3.22 -19.32 -17.10
CA TRP A 286 -2.71 -20.22 -18.12
C TRP A 286 -3.76 -21.25 -18.50
N VAL A 287 -3.91 -21.51 -19.80
CA VAL A 287 -4.69 -22.62 -20.34
C VAL A 287 -3.73 -23.58 -21.02
N ILE A 288 -3.60 -24.77 -20.46
CA ILE A 288 -2.67 -25.81 -20.92
C ILE A 288 -3.43 -27.12 -20.97
N GLY A 289 -3.49 -27.77 -22.13
CA GLY A 289 -4.24 -29.02 -22.30
C GLY A 289 -5.74 -28.90 -21.92
N GLY A 290 -6.33 -27.72 -22.08
CA GLY A 290 -7.72 -27.43 -21.70
C GLY A 290 -7.95 -27.19 -20.20
N GLN A 291 -6.94 -27.32 -19.36
CA GLN A 291 -7.02 -27.01 -17.92
C GLN A 291 -6.56 -25.57 -17.62
N LYS A 292 -7.20 -24.94 -16.63
CA LYS A 292 -6.92 -23.56 -16.22
C LYS A 292 -6.05 -23.51 -14.96
N TYR A 293 -5.01 -22.69 -15.02
CA TYR A 293 -4.10 -22.43 -13.90
C TYR A 293 -4.06 -20.92 -13.63
N GLU A 294 -4.79 -20.49 -12.60
CA GLU A 294 -4.96 -19.08 -12.23
C GLU A 294 -3.73 -18.54 -11.48
N GLY A 295 -3.27 -17.33 -11.80
CA GLY A 295 -2.11 -16.69 -11.16
C GLY A 295 -0.78 -16.99 -11.85
N VAL A 296 0.28 -16.34 -11.34
CA VAL A 296 1.65 -16.48 -11.85
C VAL A 296 2.15 -17.90 -11.60
N ARG A 297 2.85 -18.46 -12.59
CA ARG A 297 3.48 -19.77 -12.54
C ARG A 297 4.98 -19.65 -12.76
N THR A 298 5.73 -20.39 -11.96
CA THR A 298 7.18 -20.51 -12.16
C THR A 298 7.45 -21.25 -13.47
N LEU A 299 8.63 -21.02 -14.05
CA LEU A 299 9.00 -21.71 -15.29
C LEU A 299 9.14 -23.23 -15.09
N ASN A 300 9.54 -23.67 -13.89
CA ASN A 300 9.56 -25.08 -13.54
C ASN A 300 8.15 -25.68 -13.49
N GLU A 301 7.17 -24.99 -12.88
CA GLU A 301 5.78 -25.46 -12.89
C GLU A 301 5.23 -25.57 -14.32
N LEU A 302 5.47 -24.57 -15.18
CA LEU A 302 5.03 -24.61 -16.58
C LEU A 302 5.70 -25.73 -17.37
N ALA A 303 6.98 -26.00 -17.08
CA ALA A 303 7.70 -27.13 -17.65
C ALA A 303 7.10 -28.46 -17.20
N ASP A 304 6.74 -28.62 -15.93
CA ASP A 304 6.09 -29.83 -15.41
C ASP A 304 4.70 -30.05 -16.01
N LEU A 305 3.87 -29.00 -16.07
CA LEU A 305 2.53 -29.05 -16.64
C LEU A 305 2.50 -29.45 -18.12
N THR A 306 3.62 -29.29 -18.83
CA THR A 306 3.75 -29.62 -20.25
C THR A 306 4.72 -30.76 -20.53
N ASN A 307 5.14 -31.50 -19.49
CA ASN A 307 6.11 -32.59 -19.59
C ASN A 307 7.39 -32.21 -20.36
N TYR A 308 7.85 -30.97 -20.16
CA TYR A 308 9.05 -30.46 -20.82
C TYR A 308 10.30 -31.18 -20.30
N SER A 309 11.04 -31.82 -21.19
CA SER A 309 12.23 -32.62 -20.90
C SER A 309 13.56 -31.91 -21.19
N GLY A 310 13.52 -30.66 -21.67
CA GLY A 310 14.72 -29.87 -21.92
C GLY A 310 15.38 -29.34 -20.64
N ARG A 311 16.51 -28.66 -20.81
CA ARG A 311 17.24 -28.02 -19.70
C ARG A 311 16.39 -26.92 -19.05
N ARG A 312 16.47 -26.82 -17.72
CA ARG A 312 15.64 -25.94 -16.87
C ARG A 312 16.47 -24.97 -16.02
N GLU A 313 17.59 -24.50 -16.54
CA GLU A 313 18.41 -23.48 -15.87
C GLU A 313 17.87 -22.08 -16.14
N PHE A 314 16.69 -21.82 -15.58
CA PHE A 314 16.03 -20.53 -15.70
C PHE A 314 16.73 -19.48 -14.83
N ARG A 315 17.00 -18.31 -15.42
CA ARG A 315 17.73 -17.19 -14.83
C ARG A 315 16.91 -16.43 -13.80
N TYR A 316 15.59 -16.45 -13.95
CA TYR A 316 14.69 -15.59 -13.21
C TYR A 316 13.76 -16.38 -12.30
N GLN A 317 13.58 -15.88 -11.08
CA GLN A 317 12.77 -16.50 -10.06
C GLN A 317 11.84 -15.49 -9.39
N LEU A 318 10.72 -15.99 -8.88
CA LEU A 318 9.87 -15.20 -8.01
C LEU A 318 10.55 -14.97 -6.66
N PRO A 319 10.21 -13.89 -5.93
CA PRO A 319 10.71 -13.68 -4.59
C PRO A 319 10.29 -14.88 -3.72
N THR A 320 11.26 -15.48 -3.04
CA THR A 320 10.98 -16.46 -1.99
C THR A 320 10.20 -15.74 -0.88
N ARG A 321 9.05 -16.32 -0.49
CA ARG A 321 8.23 -15.82 0.62
C ARG A 321 9.02 -15.77 1.93
#